data_AF-A0A2E7QCY6-F1
#
_entry.id   AF-A0A2E7QCY6-F1
#
_cell.length_a   1.000
_cell.length_b   1.000
_cell.length_c   1.000
_cell.angle_alpha   90.00
_cell.angle_beta   90.00
_cell.angle_gamma   90.00
#
_symmetry.space_group_name_H-M   'P 1'
#
loop_
_entity.id
_entity.type
_entity.pdbx_description
1 polymer ?
#
loop_
_entity_poly.entity_id
_entity_poly.type
_entity_poly.pdbx_seq_one_letter_code
_entity_poly.pdbx_strand_id
1 'polypeptide(L)'
;MKKIEAIIKPFKLDEIKEALQDVGLQGITVVEAKGFGRQKGHTELYRGAEYVVDFLPKVKIELVVEDSQMEAAVEAIQKAAHTGRIGDGKIFISSIEEAIRIRTGEKGAEAI
;
A
#
# COMPACT_ATOMS: atom_id res chain seq x y z
N MET A 1 7.71 -16.42 3.35
CA MET A 1 6.67 -15.50 2.89
C MET A 1 7.00 -14.08 3.33
N LYS A 2 6.57 -13.08 2.56
CA LYS A 2 6.76 -11.66 2.88
C LYS A 2 5.43 -10.94 2.92
N LYS A 3 5.26 -10.06 3.90
CA LYS A 3 4.21 -9.05 3.89
C LYS A 3 4.78 -7.76 3.32
N ILE A 4 4.09 -7.22 2.34
CA ILE A 4 4.36 -5.91 1.74
C ILE A 4 3.29 -4.94 2.25
N GLU A 5 3.73 -3.81 2.80
CA GLU A 5 2.88 -2.70 3.20
C GLU A 5 3.27 -1.45 2.40
N ALA A 6 2.39 -0.99 1.51
CA ALA A 6 2.62 0.19 0.69
C ALA A 6 1.69 1.32 1.10
N ILE A 7 2.24 2.43 1.59
CA ILE A 7 1.50 3.68 1.80
C ILE A 7 1.65 4.52 0.54
N ILE A 8 0.53 4.84 -0.11
CA ILE A 8 0.48 5.48 -1.42
C ILE A 8 -0.49 6.66 -1.47
N LYS A 9 -0.41 7.47 -2.54
CA LYS A 9 -1.42 8.48 -2.87
C LYS A 9 -2.72 7.79 -3.29
N PRO A 10 -3.91 8.20 -2.78
CA PRO A 10 -5.16 7.47 -3.02
C PRO A 10 -5.48 7.22 -4.50
N PHE A 11 -5.24 8.20 -5.39
CA PHE A 11 -5.55 8.06 -6.82
C PHE A 11 -4.69 7.04 -7.58
N LYS A 12 -3.61 6.52 -6.97
CA LYS A 12 -2.76 5.49 -7.57
C LYS A 12 -3.24 4.06 -7.29
N LEU A 13 -4.29 3.88 -6.47
CA LEU A 13 -4.75 2.56 -6.06
C LEU A 13 -5.13 1.67 -7.25
N ASP A 14 -5.89 2.19 -8.21
CA ASP A 14 -6.35 1.38 -9.35
C ASP A 14 -5.19 0.93 -10.26
N GLU A 15 -4.23 1.83 -10.54
CA GLU A 15 -3.04 1.51 -11.32
C GLU A 15 -2.16 0.44 -10.65
N ILE A 16 -2.05 0.49 -9.31
CA ILE A 16 -1.33 -0.54 -8.55
C ILE A 16 -2.06 -1.87 -8.59
N LYS A 17 -3.39 -1.86 -8.49
CA LYS A 17 -4.22 -3.07 -8.56
C LYS A 17 -4.05 -3.78 -9.91
N GLU A 18 -4.06 -3.03 -11.01
CA GLU A 18 -3.78 -3.55 -12.36
C GLU A 18 -2.35 -4.10 -12.47
N ALA A 19 -1.34 -3.35 -12.02
CA ALA A 19 0.05 -3.78 -12.07
C ALA A 19 0.32 -5.06 -11.25
N LEU A 20 -0.36 -5.24 -10.13
CA LEU A 20 -0.29 -6.47 -9.33
C LEU A 20 -0.96 -7.65 -10.03
N GLN A 21 -2.09 -7.43 -10.70
CA GLN A 21 -2.75 -8.48 -11.49
C GLN A 21 -1.88 -8.97 -12.64
N ASP A 22 -1.17 -8.08 -13.32
CA ASP A 22 -0.26 -8.41 -14.43
C ASP A 22 0.91 -9.31 -14.00
N VAL A 23 1.31 -9.26 -12.72
CA VAL A 23 2.33 -10.15 -12.14
C VAL A 23 1.72 -11.37 -11.42
N GLY A 24 0.42 -11.62 -11.60
CA GLY A 24 -0.28 -12.79 -11.08
C GLY A 24 -0.76 -12.68 -9.64
N LEU A 25 -0.82 -11.47 -9.06
CA LEU A 25 -1.25 -11.24 -7.68
C LEU A 25 -2.66 -10.63 -7.64
N GLN A 26 -3.61 -11.36 -7.04
CA GLN A 26 -5.03 -10.98 -7.08
C GLN A 26 -5.60 -10.53 -5.72
N GLY A 27 -4.92 -10.85 -4.61
CA GLY A 27 -5.37 -10.55 -3.25
C GLY A 27 -4.62 -9.38 -2.63
N ILE A 28 -5.35 -8.31 -2.29
CA ILE A 28 -4.83 -7.19 -1.49
C ILE A 28 -5.85 -6.79 -0.41
N THR A 29 -5.36 -6.24 0.69
CA THR A 29 -6.17 -5.54 1.69
C THR A 29 -5.87 -4.05 1.63
N VAL A 30 -6.91 -3.22 1.69
CA VAL A 30 -6.78 -1.77 1.57
C VAL A 30 -7.30 -1.10 2.84
N VAL A 31 -6.52 -0.16 3.38
CA VAL A 31 -6.86 0.62 4.58
C VAL A 31 -6.70 2.10 4.29
N GLU A 32 -7.72 2.89 4.60
CA GLU A 32 -7.63 4.35 4.55
C GLU A 32 -6.74 4.87 5.70
N ALA A 33 -5.83 5.78 5.38
CA ALA A 33 -4.86 6.29 6.33
C ALA A 33 -4.67 7.80 6.19
N LYS A 34 -4.02 8.37 7.19
CA LYS A 34 -3.59 9.77 7.25
C LYS A 34 -2.08 9.81 7.44
N GLY A 35 -1.38 10.50 6.54
CA GLY A 35 0.08 10.61 6.55
C GLY A 35 0.56 12.00 6.92
N PHE A 36 1.61 12.07 7.72
CA PHE A 36 2.34 13.30 8.05
C PHE A 36 3.81 13.15 7.63
N GLY A 37 4.45 14.22 7.15
CA GLY A 37 5.88 14.17 6.80
C GLY A 37 6.38 15.37 6.03
N ARG A 38 7.30 15.14 5.08
CA ARG A 38 7.91 16.22 4.26
C ARG A 38 6.90 16.96 3.39
N GLN A 39 5.83 16.29 2.99
CA GLN A 39 4.69 16.94 2.37
C GLN A 39 3.93 17.65 3.50
N LYS A 40 4.19 18.94 3.66
CA LYS A 40 3.51 19.75 4.67
C LYS A 40 2.03 19.87 4.31
N GLY A 41 1.20 19.86 5.35
CA GLY A 41 -0.15 20.36 5.27
C GLY A 41 -0.24 21.78 4.72
N HIS A 42 -1.37 22.13 4.13
CA HIS A 42 -1.71 23.52 3.82
C HIS A 42 -2.80 24.00 4.78
N THR A 43 -2.83 25.32 5.03
CA THR A 43 -3.90 25.93 5.81
C THR A 43 -5.13 26.06 4.91
N GLU A 44 -6.25 25.48 5.31
CA GLU A 44 -7.55 25.64 4.65
C GLU A 44 -8.44 26.57 5.47
N LEU A 45 -9.13 27.48 4.78
CA LEU A 45 -10.19 28.29 5.38
C LEU A 45 -11.49 27.49 5.33
N TYR A 46 -11.98 27.06 6.50
CA TYR A 46 -13.26 26.40 6.61
C TYR A 46 -14.20 27.21 7.52
N ARG A 47 -15.32 27.68 6.94
CA ARG A 47 -16.31 28.53 7.61
C ARG A 47 -15.72 29.76 8.33
N GLY A 48 -14.71 30.39 7.72
CA GLY A 48 -14.09 31.61 8.26
C GLY A 48 -13.05 31.39 9.36
N ALA A 49 -12.75 30.14 9.72
CA ALA A 49 -11.62 29.79 10.60
C ALA A 49 -10.51 29.12 9.78
N GLU A 50 -9.25 29.46 10.09
CA GLU A 50 -8.08 28.78 9.53
C GLU A 50 -7.88 27.43 10.22
N TYR A 51 -7.85 26.35 9.44
CA TYR A 51 -7.50 25.01 9.90
C TYR A 51 -6.18 24.60 9.28
N VAL A 52 -5.21 24.22 10.11
CA VAL A 52 -3.98 23.59 9.65
C VAL A 52 -4.27 22.12 9.37
N VAL A 53 -4.18 21.72 8.10
CA VAL A 53 -4.38 20.31 7.71
C VAL A 53 -3.06 19.57 7.91
N ASP A 54 -2.76 19.13 9.14
CA ASP A 54 -1.48 18.46 9.41
C ASP A 54 -1.31 17.16 8.62
N PHE A 55 -2.40 16.38 8.48
CA PHE A 55 -2.36 15.07 7.85
C PHE A 55 -2.99 15.06 6.46
N LEU A 56 -2.32 14.40 5.53
CA LEU A 56 -2.81 14.21 4.17
C LEU A 56 -3.39 12.79 3.99
N PRO A 57 -4.50 12.64 3.25
CA PRO A 57 -5.06 11.33 2.93
C PRO A 57 -4.04 10.43 2.23
N LYS A 58 -3.98 9.18 2.67
CA LYS A 58 -3.17 8.11 2.09
C LYS A 58 -4.00 6.84 2.04
N VAL A 59 -3.57 5.92 1.20
CA VAL A 59 -4.06 4.54 1.20
C VAL A 59 -2.92 3.64 1.62
N LYS A 60 -3.17 2.69 2.52
CA LYS A 60 -2.25 1.61 2.83
C LYS A 60 -2.74 0.34 2.16
N ILE A 61 -1.90 -0.24 1.32
CA ILE A 61 -2.12 -1.56 0.70
C ILE A 61 -1.30 -2.57 1.48
N GLU A 62 -1.92 -3.68 1.87
CA GLU A 62 -1.25 -4.83 2.47
C GLU A 62 -1.47 -6.06 1.60
N LEU A 63 -0.41 -6.83 1.36
CA LEU A 63 -0.47 -8.13 0.71
C LEU A 63 0.63 -9.04 1.23
N VAL A 64 0.37 -10.35 1.24
CA VAL A 64 1.34 -11.38 1.60
C VAL A 64 1.65 -12.19 0.35
N VAL A 65 2.92 -12.42 0.09
CA VAL A 65 3.41 -13.13 -1.10
C VAL A 65 4.47 -14.16 -0.74
N GLU A 66 4.69 -15.12 -1.63
CA GLU A 66 5.87 -15.99 -1.56
C GLU A 66 7.15 -15.17 -1.71
N ASP A 67 8.25 -15.65 -1.13
CA ASP A 67 9.55 -14.95 -1.20
C ASP A 67 10.02 -14.78 -2.66
N SER A 68 9.66 -15.72 -3.54
CA SER A 68 9.94 -15.69 -4.98
C SER A 68 9.21 -14.58 -5.74
N GLN A 69 8.05 -14.14 -5.26
CA GLN A 69 7.23 -13.10 -5.90
C GLN A 69 7.45 -11.71 -5.30
N MET A 70 8.21 -11.61 -4.20
CA MET A 70 8.43 -10.36 -3.46
C MET A 70 8.98 -9.25 -4.36
N GLU A 71 10.04 -9.53 -5.12
CA GLU A 71 10.69 -8.50 -5.94
C GLU A 71 9.75 -7.98 -7.03
N ALA A 72 9.07 -8.87 -7.75
CA ALA A 72 8.10 -8.51 -8.78
C ALA A 72 6.94 -7.67 -8.23
N ALA A 73 6.41 -8.03 -7.06
CA ALA A 73 5.35 -7.29 -6.40
C ALA A 73 5.80 -5.87 -6.01
N VAL A 74 6.98 -5.74 -5.40
CA VAL A 74 7.54 -4.45 -4.98
C VAL A 74 7.81 -3.55 -6.19
N GLU A 75 8.38 -4.11 -7.26
CA GLU A 75 8.65 -3.37 -8.49
C GLU A 75 7.37 -2.87 -9.15
N ALA A 76 6.34 -3.72 -9.25
CA ALA A 76 5.03 -3.35 -9.78
C ALA A 76 4.40 -2.20 -8.98
N ILE A 77 4.36 -2.32 -7.65
CA ILE A 77 3.81 -1.27 -6.77
C ILE A 77 4.63 0.03 -6.90
N GLN A 78 5.96 -0.06 -6.90
CA GLN A 78 6.83 1.10 -6.98
C GLN A 78 6.63 1.86 -8.28
N LYS A 79 6.62 1.17 -9.43
CA LYS A 79 6.43 1.78 -10.75
C LYS A 79 5.06 2.43 -10.86
N ALA A 80 4.00 1.71 -10.50
CA ALA A 80 2.62 2.22 -10.56
C ALA A 80 2.39 3.40 -9.60
N ALA A 81 2.94 3.36 -8.38
CA ALA A 81 2.77 4.43 -7.40
C ALA A 81 3.61 5.69 -7.71
N HIS A 82 4.64 5.60 -8.55
CA HIS A 82 5.58 6.68 -8.78
C HIS A 82 4.96 7.84 -9.59
N THR A 83 5.11 9.06 -9.08
CA THR A 83 4.75 10.30 -9.80
C THR A 83 5.93 11.26 -9.94
N GLY A 84 7.06 10.95 -9.30
CA GLY A 84 8.23 11.83 -9.21
C GLY A 84 8.03 13.04 -8.28
N ARG A 85 6.86 13.17 -7.63
CA ARG A 85 6.53 14.28 -6.73
C ARG A 85 6.64 13.86 -5.27
N ILE A 86 6.95 14.82 -4.40
CA ILE A 86 6.96 14.59 -2.95
C ILE A 86 5.63 13.97 -2.50
N GLY A 87 5.72 12.97 -1.62
CA GLY A 87 4.56 12.33 -1.00
C GLY A 87 4.02 11.09 -1.73
N ASP A 88 4.75 10.53 -2.70
CA ASP A 88 4.40 9.24 -3.34
C ASP A 88 4.24 8.11 -2.32
N GLY A 89 5.04 8.14 -1.26
CA GLY A 89 4.84 7.30 -0.08
C GLY A 89 6.02 6.38 0.19
N LYS A 90 5.75 5.20 0.75
CA LYS A 90 6.78 4.23 1.17
C LYS A 90 6.26 2.80 1.03
N ILE A 91 7.19 1.87 0.80
CA ILE A 91 6.95 0.43 0.85
C ILE A 91 7.78 -0.16 1.99
N PHE A 92 7.15 -0.98 2.82
CA PHE A 92 7.79 -1.73 3.88
C PHE A 92 7.62 -3.22 3.61
N ILE A 93 8.63 -4.00 3.99
CA ILE A 93 8.65 -5.45 3.82
C ILE A 93 8.94 -6.07 5.18
N SER A 94 8.11 -7.02 5.59
CA SER A 94 8.31 -7.81 6.82
C SER A 94 8.19 -9.29 6.51
N SER A 95 8.83 -10.13 7.33
CA SER A 95 8.71 -11.58 7.22
C SER A 95 7.40 -12.05 7.84
N ILE A 96 6.72 -12.97 7.15
CA ILE A 96 5.57 -13.71 7.70
C ILE A 96 6.02 -15.13 7.97
N GLU A 97 5.90 -15.55 9.23
CA GLU A 97 6.26 -16.89 9.68
C GLU A 97 5.26 -17.94 9.19
N GLU A 98 3.97 -17.61 9.22
CA GLU A 98 2.90 -18.54 8.85
C GLU A 98 1.69 -17.77 8.29
N ALA A 99 0.98 -18.39 7.35
CA ALA A 99 -0.28 -17.91 6.81
C ALA A 99 -1.30 -19.05 6.90
N ILE A 100 -2.55 -18.75 7.23
CA ILE A 100 -3.60 -19.76 7.36
C ILE A 100 -4.85 -19.27 6.63
N ARG A 101 -5.30 -20.03 5.63
CA ARG A 101 -6.54 -19.72 4.92
C ARG A 101 -7.73 -20.19 5.76
N ILE A 102 -8.46 -19.27 6.37
CA ILE A 102 -9.58 -19.58 7.30
C ILE A 102 -10.59 -20.56 6.71
N ARG A 103 -10.91 -20.45 5.41
CA ARG A 103 -11.93 -21.28 4.75
C ARG A 103 -11.54 -22.76 4.61
N THR A 104 -10.26 -23.05 4.38
CA THR A 104 -9.77 -24.39 4.01
C THR A 104 -8.83 -25.00 5.05
N GLY A 105 -8.21 -24.18 5.89
CA GLY A 105 -7.15 -24.59 6.83
C GLY A 105 -5.78 -24.77 6.16
N GLU A 106 -5.64 -24.51 4.86
CA GLU A 106 -4.35 -24.49 4.15
C GLU A 106 -3.37 -23.54 4.85
N LYS A 107 -2.09 -23.90 4.82
CA LYS A 107 -1.01 -23.20 5.53
C LYS A 107 0.12 -22.80 4.59
N GLY A 108 0.96 -21.87 5.03
CA GLY A 108 2.13 -21.43 4.27
C GLY A 108 1.76 -20.87 2.90
N ALA A 109 2.49 -21.29 1.87
CA ALA A 109 2.28 -20.84 0.50
C ALA A 109 0.90 -21.22 -0.09
N GLU A 110 0.32 -22.34 0.33
CA GLU A 110 -1.02 -22.75 -0.15
C GLU A 110 -2.14 -21.84 0.37
N ALA A 111 -1.87 -21.11 1.47
CA ALA A 111 -2.83 -20.23 2.11
C ALA A 111 -2.99 -18.85 1.44
N ILE A 112 -2.01 -18.45 0.61
CA ILE A 112 -1.94 -17.13 -0.02
C ILE A 112 -2.47 -17.12 -1.46
#